data_AF-A0AAW9ZIG0-F1
#
_entry.id   AF-A0AAW9ZIG0-F1
#
_cell.length_a   1.000
_cell.length_b   1.000
_cell.length_c   1.000
_cell.angle_alpha   90.00
_cell.angle_beta   90.00
_cell.angle_gamma   90.00
#
_symmetry.space_group_name_H-M   'P 1'
#
loop_
_entity.id
_entity.type
_entity.pdbx_description
1 polymer ?
#
loop_
_entity_poly.entity_id
_entity_poly.type
_entity_poly.pdbx_seq_one_letter_code
_entity_poly.pdbx_strand_id
1 'polypeptide(L)'
;MAEVGIKTAYVYVNGKTIELDHSYLGVAKADIKGLQGNLTNVSGSNTIQYSYSEPAKPTVALTINQAGMKLIADLTGLKQSSSGGFYTPGDSLPSVGVAVVAPELGIDKNLVYAFPNCRATYTQVSLSTNTDSKKNVVYDQINFNANNSPKINALYGIAEVQDGGEADVLTGLGWSDPQKGQGDFKDSATDGSSTSSSVHS
;
A
#
# COMPACT_ATOMS: atom_id res chain seq x y z
N MET A 1 -24.25 3.03 -6.25
CA MET A 1 -23.67 1.75 -6.70
C MET A 1 -22.79 1.26 -5.55
N ALA A 2 -22.87 -0.01 -5.15
CA ALA A 2 -21.89 -0.52 -4.19
C ALA A 2 -20.51 -0.37 -4.83
N GLU A 3 -19.60 0.34 -4.18
CA GLU A 3 -18.21 0.37 -4.63
C GLU A 3 -17.69 -1.06 -4.59
N VAL A 4 -17.18 -1.55 -5.71
CA VAL A 4 -16.56 -2.88 -5.81
C VAL A 4 -15.07 -2.65 -6.01
N GLY A 5 -14.23 -3.14 -5.11
CA GLY A 5 -12.78 -3.05 -5.25
C GLY A 5 -12.09 -2.54 -4.00
N ILE A 6 -10.96 -1.85 -4.17
CA ILE A 6 -10.21 -1.25 -3.07
C ILE A 6 -10.80 0.13 -2.81
N LYS A 7 -11.17 0.41 -1.56
CA LYS A 7 -11.60 1.75 -1.14
C LYS A 7 -10.39 2.67 -1.00
N THR A 8 -9.38 2.20 -0.26
CA THR A 8 -8.12 2.92 -0.06
C THR A 8 -7.04 1.97 0.49
N ALA A 9 -5.81 2.47 0.62
CA ALA A 9 -4.78 1.79 1.38
C ALA A 9 -3.95 2.80 2.18
N TYR A 10 -3.38 2.33 3.28
CA TYR A 10 -2.52 3.10 4.16
C TYR A 10 -1.14 2.47 4.22
N VAL A 11 -0.12 3.31 4.31
CA VAL A 11 1.25 2.88 4.62
C VAL A 11 1.73 3.59 5.88
N TYR A 12 2.38 2.83 6.76
CA TYR A 12 3.00 3.36 7.98
C TYR A 12 4.50 3.34 7.84
N VAL A 13 5.11 4.52 7.89
CA VAL A 13 6.54 4.69 7.69
C VAL A 13 7.04 5.91 8.45
N ASN A 14 8.19 5.80 9.11
CA ASN A 14 8.81 6.91 9.85
C ASN A 14 7.86 7.58 10.88
N GLY A 15 7.01 6.80 11.56
CA GLY A 15 6.05 7.30 12.56
C GLY A 15 4.78 7.93 11.97
N LYS A 16 4.63 7.92 10.65
CA LYS A 16 3.52 8.55 9.93
C LYS A 16 2.67 7.51 9.23
N THR A 17 1.37 7.67 9.33
CA THR A 17 0.39 6.97 8.50
C THR A 17 0.05 7.83 7.30
N ILE A 18 0.26 7.32 6.11
CA ILE A 18 -0.03 8.01 4.86
C ILE A 18 -1.16 7.27 4.16
N GLU A 19 -2.22 7.99 3.80
CA GLU A 19 -3.28 7.46 2.95
C GLU A 19 -2.85 7.56 1.49
N LEU A 20 -2.95 6.45 0.76
CA LEU A 20 -2.72 6.40 -0.69
C LEU A 20 -3.98 6.89 -1.43
N ASP A 21 -4.29 8.17 -1.18
CA ASP A 21 -5.46 8.88 -1.68
C ASP A 21 -5.28 9.39 -3.12
N HIS A 22 -6.15 10.30 -3.53
CA HIS A 22 -6.12 10.92 -4.86
C HIS A 22 -4.80 11.64 -5.19
N SER A 23 -4.05 12.15 -4.20
CA SER A 23 -2.75 12.79 -4.43
C SER A 23 -1.66 11.81 -4.89
N TYR A 24 -1.89 10.50 -4.71
CA TYR A 24 -1.08 9.40 -5.25
C TYR A 24 -1.73 8.75 -6.49
N LEU A 25 -2.78 9.37 -7.02
CA LEU A 25 -3.69 8.80 -8.03
C LEU A 25 -4.37 7.48 -7.57
N GLY A 26 -4.35 7.17 -6.27
CA GLY A 26 -4.94 5.97 -5.68
C GLY A 26 -4.20 4.66 -5.97
N VAL A 27 -4.77 3.58 -5.42
CA VAL A 27 -4.30 2.21 -5.58
C VAL A 27 -5.12 1.49 -6.65
N ALA A 28 -4.45 1.00 -7.68
CA ALA A 28 -5.10 0.27 -8.78
C ALA A 28 -5.31 -1.21 -8.44
N LYS A 29 -4.43 -1.79 -7.60
CA LYS A 29 -4.49 -3.21 -7.23
C LYS A 29 -3.78 -3.49 -5.91
N ALA A 30 -4.29 -4.48 -5.18
CA ALA A 30 -3.65 -5.09 -4.03
C ALA A 30 -3.74 -6.62 -4.17
N ASP A 31 -2.61 -7.29 -4.34
CA ASP A 31 -2.53 -8.75 -4.33
C ASP A 31 -2.05 -9.22 -2.95
N ILE A 32 -2.94 -9.82 -2.17
CA ILE A 32 -2.62 -10.38 -0.86
C ILE A 32 -2.48 -11.90 -0.99
N LYS A 33 -1.34 -12.46 -0.57
CA LYS A 33 -1.02 -13.89 -0.73
C LYS A 33 -0.41 -14.47 0.53
N GLY A 34 -0.38 -15.80 0.63
CA GLY A 34 0.34 -16.52 1.69
C GLY A 34 -0.24 -16.32 3.10
N LEU A 35 -1.51 -15.91 3.20
CA LEU A 35 -2.22 -15.69 4.47
C LEU A 35 -2.29 -16.95 5.35
N GLN A 36 -2.31 -18.13 4.72
CA GLN A 36 -2.32 -19.42 5.39
C GLN A 36 -1.09 -20.23 4.98
N GLY A 37 -0.64 -21.10 5.88
CA GLY A 37 0.40 -22.07 5.58
C GLY A 37 -0.10 -23.11 4.58
N ASN A 38 0.78 -23.60 3.70
CA ASN A 38 0.44 -24.67 2.77
C ASN A 38 0.69 -26.02 3.43
N LEU A 39 -0.29 -26.93 3.35
CA LEU A 39 -0.09 -28.32 3.74
C LEU A 39 0.50 -29.10 2.57
N THR A 40 1.73 -29.59 2.74
CA THR A 40 2.41 -30.41 1.74
C THR A 40 2.47 -31.86 2.20
N ASN A 41 2.03 -32.77 1.33
CA ASN A 41 2.12 -34.21 1.57
C ASN A 41 3.44 -34.76 0.99
N VAL A 42 4.15 -35.55 1.78
CA VAL A 42 5.24 -36.41 1.31
C VAL A 42 4.63 -37.77 1.00
N SER A 43 4.51 -38.08 -0.29
CA SER A 43 4.01 -39.36 -0.77
C SER A 43 5.16 -40.32 -1.04
N GLY A 44 5.07 -41.53 -0.49
CA GLY A 44 5.85 -42.70 -0.95
C GLY A 44 4.92 -43.64 -1.72
N SER A 45 5.46 -44.69 -2.37
CA SER A 45 4.77 -45.64 -3.26
C SER A 45 3.25 -45.78 -3.05
N ASN A 46 2.49 -44.89 -3.67
CA ASN A 46 1.02 -44.77 -3.66
C ASN A 46 0.33 -44.49 -2.31
N THR A 47 1.03 -44.03 -1.28
CA THR A 47 0.44 -43.61 0.02
C THR A 47 1.08 -42.32 0.55
N ILE A 48 0.27 -41.46 1.17
CA ILE A 48 0.77 -40.30 1.92
C ILE A 48 1.49 -40.84 3.15
N GLN A 49 2.80 -40.58 3.27
CA GLN A 49 3.61 -41.02 4.40
C GLN A 49 3.72 -39.98 5.49
N TYR A 50 3.63 -38.69 5.12
CA TYR A 50 3.75 -37.58 6.04
C TYR A 50 3.06 -36.33 5.48
N SER A 51 2.50 -35.47 6.34
CA SER A 51 1.97 -34.16 5.97
C SER A 51 2.66 -33.11 6.83
N TYR A 52 3.26 -32.09 6.21
CA TYR A 52 3.89 -30.96 6.90
C TYR A 52 3.24 -29.65 6.47
N SER A 53 2.96 -28.77 7.45
CA SER A 53 2.48 -27.42 7.19
C SER A 53 3.66 -26.47 7.06
N GLU A 54 3.86 -25.91 5.87
CA GLU A 54 4.80 -24.80 5.71
C GLU A 54 4.26 -23.57 6.48
N PRO A 55 5.12 -22.83 7.20
CA PRO A 55 4.69 -21.59 7.85
C PRO A 55 4.10 -20.59 6.86
N ALA A 56 3.06 -19.86 7.27
CA ALA A 56 2.49 -18.78 6.48
C ALA A 56 3.58 -17.75 6.14
N LYS A 57 3.57 -17.25 4.90
CA LYS A 57 4.47 -16.18 4.42
C LYS A 57 3.63 -15.09 3.76
N PRO A 58 2.89 -14.29 4.56
CA PRO A 58 1.97 -13.32 4.03
C PRO A 58 2.70 -12.19 3.30
N THR A 59 2.21 -11.84 2.12
CA THR A 59 2.71 -10.71 1.33
C THR A 59 1.57 -9.88 0.78
N VAL A 60 1.85 -8.60 0.57
CA VAL A 60 0.94 -7.66 -0.13
C VAL A 60 1.72 -6.99 -1.24
N ALA A 61 1.30 -7.14 -2.49
CA ALA A 61 1.80 -6.32 -3.59
C ALA A 61 0.78 -5.22 -3.90
N LEU A 62 1.16 -3.96 -3.67
CA LEU A 62 0.36 -2.81 -4.07
C LEU A 62 0.84 -2.32 -5.44
N THR A 63 -0.11 -2.12 -6.35
CA THR A 63 0.08 -1.40 -7.61
C THR A 63 -0.53 -0.01 -7.44
N ILE A 64 0.33 1.00 -7.37
CA ILE A 64 -0.04 2.40 -7.14
C ILE A 64 0.12 3.15 -8.46
N ASN A 65 -0.84 4.02 -8.79
CA ASN A 65 -0.81 4.79 -10.03
C ASN A 65 0.34 5.82 -10.03
N GLN A 66 0.63 6.48 -8.92
CA GLN A 66 1.82 7.32 -8.82
C GLN A 66 2.23 7.52 -7.35
N ALA A 67 3.13 6.67 -6.84
CA ALA A 67 3.56 6.75 -5.45
C ALA A 67 4.51 7.93 -5.20
N GLY A 68 5.29 8.33 -6.20
CA GLY A 68 6.34 9.34 -6.07
C GLY A 68 7.60 8.78 -5.40
N MET A 69 8.76 9.21 -5.88
CA MET A 69 10.04 8.62 -5.47
C MET A 69 10.38 8.82 -4.00
N LYS A 70 9.89 9.92 -3.39
CA LYS A 70 10.09 10.15 -1.96
C LYS A 70 9.42 9.07 -1.11
N LEU A 71 8.16 8.75 -1.38
CA LEU A 71 7.45 7.70 -0.66
C LEU A 71 8.08 6.33 -0.92
N ILE A 72 8.42 6.03 -2.17
CA ILE A 72 9.11 4.78 -2.53
C ILE A 72 10.42 4.66 -1.73
N ALA A 73 11.21 5.72 -1.66
CA ALA A 73 12.46 5.73 -0.91
C ALA A 73 12.25 5.53 0.59
N ASP A 74 11.30 6.24 1.19
CA ASP A 74 10.94 6.09 2.61
C ASP A 74 10.50 4.66 2.92
N LEU A 75 9.75 4.02 2.03
CA LEU A 75 9.26 2.64 2.23
C LEU A 75 10.33 1.58 2.03
N THR A 76 11.19 1.75 1.03
CA THR A 76 12.07 0.69 0.52
C THR A 76 13.55 0.90 0.87
N GLY A 77 13.87 2.00 1.57
CA GLY A 77 15.23 2.30 2.01
C GLY A 77 16.13 2.85 0.91
N LEU A 78 15.58 3.32 -0.22
CA LEU A 78 16.40 4.05 -1.19
C LEU A 78 16.91 5.35 -0.56
N LYS A 79 18.12 5.74 -0.93
CA LYS A 79 18.75 6.98 -0.48
C LYS A 79 18.91 7.93 -1.65
N GLN A 80 18.64 9.21 -1.42
CA GLN A 80 18.92 10.24 -2.41
C GLN A 80 20.44 10.42 -2.53
N SER A 81 20.97 10.37 -3.75
CA SER A 81 22.37 10.63 -4.05
C SER A 81 22.74 12.07 -3.70
N SER A 82 23.97 12.25 -3.21
CA SER A 82 24.56 13.57 -2.92
C SER A 82 24.71 14.45 -4.16
N SER A 83 24.70 13.86 -5.36
CA SER A 83 24.71 14.58 -6.65
C SER A 83 23.37 15.17 -7.05
N GLY A 84 22.32 15.00 -6.22
CA GLY A 84 21.03 15.67 -6.37
C GLY A 84 20.19 15.15 -7.52
N GLY A 85 19.36 14.14 -7.25
CA GLY A 85 18.26 13.75 -8.15
C GLY A 85 18.06 12.25 -8.34
N PHE A 86 19.09 11.44 -8.07
CA PHE A 86 18.98 9.98 -8.13
C PHE A 86 18.63 9.39 -6.78
N TYR A 87 17.83 8.33 -6.78
CA TYR A 87 17.65 7.45 -5.65
C TYR A 87 18.41 6.15 -5.92
N THR A 88 19.24 5.73 -4.98
CA THR A 88 20.03 4.50 -5.07
C THR A 88 19.68 3.56 -3.92
N PRO A 89 19.92 2.24 -4.05
CA PRO A 89 19.76 1.32 -2.93
C PRO A 89 20.51 1.80 -1.70
N GLY A 90 19.83 1.83 -0.55
CA GLY A 90 20.46 2.04 0.74
C GLY A 90 20.90 0.72 1.37
N ASP A 91 21.51 0.81 2.55
CA ASP A 91 22.10 -0.34 3.25
C ASP A 91 21.09 -1.14 4.08
N SER A 92 19.87 -0.62 4.26
CA SER A 92 18.87 -1.24 5.13
C SER A 92 17.45 -1.05 4.60
N LEU A 93 16.61 -2.06 4.83
CA LEU A 93 15.18 -1.98 4.58
C LEU A 93 14.47 -1.46 5.84
N PRO A 94 13.73 -0.34 5.76
CA PRO A 94 12.94 0.18 6.88
C PRO A 94 11.90 -0.84 7.37
N SER A 95 11.45 -0.66 8.61
CA SER A 95 10.30 -1.39 9.14
C SER A 95 9.08 -0.55 8.83
N VAL A 96 8.17 -1.09 8.02
CA VAL A 96 6.99 -0.35 7.54
C VAL A 96 5.72 -1.16 7.79
N GLY A 97 4.59 -0.49 7.72
CA GLY A 97 3.27 -1.14 7.78
C GLY A 97 2.47 -0.87 6.51
N VAL A 98 1.56 -1.77 6.18
CA VAL A 98 0.56 -1.56 5.12
C VAL A 98 -0.81 -2.06 5.56
N ALA A 99 -1.86 -1.30 5.25
CA ALA A 99 -3.25 -1.70 5.46
C ALA A 99 -4.06 -1.44 4.19
N VAL A 100 -4.89 -2.39 3.78
CA VAL A 100 -5.77 -2.27 2.60
C VAL A 100 -7.21 -2.31 3.06
N VAL A 101 -8.01 -1.36 2.60
CA VAL A 101 -9.45 -1.28 2.92
C VAL A 101 -10.26 -1.64 1.69
N ALA A 102 -11.16 -2.60 1.84
CA ALA A 102 -12.10 -3.00 0.80
C ALA A 102 -13.53 -3.00 1.37
N PRO A 103 -14.52 -2.43 0.69
CA PRO A 103 -15.92 -2.51 1.10
C PRO A 103 -16.45 -3.94 0.91
N GLU A 104 -17.34 -4.36 1.80
CA GLU A 104 -18.06 -5.62 1.66
C GLU A 104 -19.28 -5.47 0.76
N LEU A 105 -19.45 -6.42 -0.16
CA LEU A 105 -20.54 -6.35 -1.11
C LEU A 105 -21.88 -6.61 -0.41
N GLY A 106 -22.77 -5.61 -0.47
CA GLY A 106 -24.16 -5.74 -0.02
C GLY A 106 -24.40 -5.37 1.44
N ILE A 107 -23.37 -4.89 2.16
CA ILE A 107 -23.50 -4.32 3.51
C ILE A 107 -22.65 -3.06 3.65
N ASP A 108 -22.98 -2.20 4.62
CA ASP A 108 -22.25 -0.95 4.89
C ASP A 108 -21.08 -1.20 5.87
N LYS A 109 -20.15 -2.05 5.44
CA LYS A 109 -18.96 -2.40 6.21
C LYS A 109 -17.74 -2.51 5.31
N ASN A 110 -16.57 -2.34 5.91
CA ASN A 110 -15.28 -2.50 5.28
C ASN A 110 -14.47 -3.61 5.94
N LEU A 111 -13.69 -4.32 5.14
CA LEU A 111 -12.60 -5.18 5.59
C LEU A 111 -11.29 -4.40 5.55
N VAL A 112 -10.55 -4.44 6.65
CA VAL A 112 -9.21 -3.88 6.79
C VAL A 112 -8.22 -5.03 6.89
N TYR A 113 -7.40 -5.21 5.86
CA TYR A 113 -6.29 -6.17 5.85
C TYR A 113 -5.02 -5.44 6.28
N ALA A 114 -4.58 -5.66 7.53
CA ALA A 114 -3.46 -4.94 8.12
C ALA A 114 -2.22 -5.82 8.31
N PHE A 115 -1.08 -5.32 7.89
CA PHE A 115 0.24 -5.95 8.01
C PHE A 115 1.16 -4.99 8.74
N PRO A 116 1.20 -5.04 10.09
CA PRO A 116 1.73 -3.93 10.87
C PRO A 116 3.26 -3.81 10.85
N ASN A 117 3.94 -4.89 10.46
CA ASN A 117 5.39 -4.95 10.36
C ASN A 117 5.78 -5.68 9.08
N CYS A 118 6.40 -4.97 8.14
CA CYS A 118 6.79 -5.46 6.83
C CYS A 118 8.19 -4.97 6.45
N ARG A 119 8.80 -5.68 5.50
CA ARG A 119 9.87 -5.15 4.64
C ARG A 119 9.33 -4.91 3.25
N ALA A 120 9.35 -3.67 2.80
CA ALA A 120 8.90 -3.30 1.47
C ALA A 120 10.06 -3.33 0.47
N THR A 121 9.78 -3.80 -0.75
CA THR A 121 10.70 -3.75 -1.88
C THR A 121 10.03 -3.10 -3.07
N TYR A 122 10.77 -2.25 -3.79
CA TYR A 122 10.29 -1.68 -5.04
C TYR A 122 10.60 -2.68 -6.16
N THR A 123 9.58 -3.39 -6.61
CA THR A 123 9.75 -4.61 -7.42
C THR A 123 9.69 -4.35 -8.91
N GLN A 124 8.80 -3.44 -9.33
CA GLN A 124 8.55 -3.17 -10.73
C GLN A 124 8.04 -1.75 -10.91
N VAL A 125 8.46 -1.13 -12.00
CA VAL A 125 7.85 0.07 -12.57
C VAL A 125 7.31 -0.28 -13.96
N SER A 126 6.09 0.12 -14.27
CA SER A 126 5.58 0.05 -15.65
C SER A 126 5.60 1.43 -16.27
N LEU A 127 6.34 1.56 -17.39
CA LEU A 127 6.42 2.78 -18.18
C LEU A 127 5.96 2.45 -19.59
N SER A 128 5.12 3.30 -20.19
CA SER A 128 4.65 3.12 -21.55
C SER A 128 4.34 4.47 -22.19
N THR A 129 4.70 4.63 -23.46
CA THR A 129 4.37 5.84 -24.22
C THR A 129 2.86 5.94 -24.41
N ASN A 130 2.30 7.14 -24.30
CA ASN A 130 0.91 7.37 -24.66
C ASN A 130 0.67 7.05 -26.14
N THR A 131 -0.51 6.54 -26.46
CA THR A 131 -0.99 6.39 -27.84
C THR A 131 -2.17 7.31 -28.07
N ASP A 132 -2.60 7.44 -29.32
CA ASP A 132 -3.79 8.21 -29.69
C ASP A 132 -5.08 7.67 -29.02
N SER A 133 -5.08 6.40 -28.63
CA SER A 133 -6.22 5.71 -28.03
C SER A 133 -6.07 5.40 -26.54
N LYS A 134 -4.89 5.59 -25.94
CA LYS A 134 -4.63 5.24 -24.54
C LYS A 134 -3.64 6.18 -23.88
N LYS A 135 -4.08 6.79 -22.77
CA LYS A 135 -3.19 7.41 -21.79
C LYS A 135 -2.67 6.32 -20.85
N ASN A 136 -1.35 6.18 -20.77
CA ASN A 136 -0.70 5.27 -19.84
C ASN A 136 -0.30 6.06 -18.59
N VAL A 137 -0.81 5.62 -17.45
CA VAL A 137 -0.32 6.08 -16.15
C VAL A 137 0.91 5.23 -15.80
N VAL A 138 1.85 5.82 -15.07
CA VAL A 138 2.93 5.03 -14.46
C VAL A 138 2.28 4.03 -13.49
N TYR A 139 2.89 2.87 -13.27
CA TYR A 139 2.47 1.99 -12.19
C TYR A 139 3.68 1.61 -11.37
N ASP A 140 3.64 1.98 -10.08
CA ASP A 140 4.65 1.63 -9.11
C ASP A 140 4.18 0.40 -8.35
N GLN A 141 4.97 -0.69 -8.41
CA GLN A 141 4.67 -1.90 -7.68
C GLN A 141 5.58 -2.07 -6.47
N ILE A 142 4.99 -1.98 -5.28
CA ILE A 142 5.67 -2.15 -3.99
C ILE A 142 5.19 -3.45 -3.36
N ASN A 143 6.13 -4.34 -3.04
CA ASN A 143 5.82 -5.60 -2.37
C ASN A 143 6.20 -5.54 -0.89
N PHE A 144 5.24 -5.80 -0.02
CA PHE A 144 5.39 -5.82 1.43
C PHE A 144 5.45 -7.28 1.89
N ASN A 145 6.55 -7.66 2.51
CA ASN A 145 6.73 -8.99 3.10
C ASN A 145 6.50 -8.89 4.61
N ALA A 146 5.48 -9.60 5.10
CA ALA A 146 5.07 -9.51 6.49
C ALA A 146 6.07 -10.17 7.43
N ASN A 147 6.33 -9.51 8.55
CA ASN A 147 7.07 -10.02 9.69
C ASN A 147 6.16 -10.03 10.92
N ASN A 148 6.56 -10.77 11.95
CA ASN A 148 5.79 -10.78 13.19
C ASN A 148 5.75 -9.36 13.77
N SER A 149 4.54 -8.88 14.04
CA SER A 149 4.32 -7.63 14.73
C SER A 149 4.03 -7.89 16.20
N PRO A 150 4.85 -7.38 17.13
CA PRO A 150 4.56 -7.44 18.56
C PRO A 150 3.24 -6.78 18.95
N LYS A 151 2.71 -5.86 18.12
CA LYS A 151 1.46 -5.15 18.38
C LYS A 151 0.24 -6.05 18.38
N ILE A 152 0.25 -7.06 17.51
CA ILE A 152 -0.86 -8.02 17.34
C ILE A 152 -0.42 -9.47 17.58
N ASN A 153 0.85 -9.68 17.93
CA ASN A 153 1.50 -10.98 18.06
C ASN A 153 1.25 -11.90 16.84
N ALA A 154 1.24 -11.32 15.64
CA ALA A 154 0.91 -12.00 14.39
C ALA A 154 1.57 -11.32 13.19
N LEU A 155 1.56 -12.00 12.03
CA LEU A 155 2.08 -11.48 10.77
C LEU A 155 1.12 -10.45 10.13
N TYR A 156 -0.19 -10.63 10.34
CA TYR A 156 -1.25 -9.78 9.82
C TYR A 156 -2.50 -9.89 10.71
N GLY A 157 -3.42 -8.95 10.53
CA GLY A 157 -4.77 -8.99 11.07
C GLY A 157 -5.79 -8.61 10.00
N ILE A 158 -7.02 -9.12 10.15
CA ILE A 158 -8.16 -8.73 9.32
C ILE A 158 -9.24 -8.26 10.27
N ALA A 159 -9.74 -7.05 10.07
CA ALA A 159 -10.82 -6.47 10.85
C ALA A 159 -12.01 -6.15 9.95
N GLU A 160 -13.21 -6.41 10.45
CA GLU A 160 -14.46 -5.91 9.87
C GLU A 160 -14.86 -4.65 10.66
N VAL A 161 -15.11 -3.55 9.95
CA VAL A 161 -15.45 -2.26 10.56
C VAL A 161 -16.64 -1.63 9.85
N GLN A 162 -17.35 -0.75 10.55
CA GLN A 162 -18.31 0.16 9.93
C GLN A 162 -17.57 1.15 9.03
N ASP A 163 -18.29 1.81 8.12
CA ASP A 163 -17.67 2.81 7.26
C ASP A 163 -17.01 3.94 8.08
N GLY A 164 -15.73 4.21 7.80
CA GLY A 164 -14.92 5.17 8.56
C GLY A 164 -14.23 4.60 9.81
N GLY A 165 -14.57 3.37 10.22
CA GLY A 165 -13.97 2.69 11.37
C GLY A 165 -12.54 2.19 11.15
N GLU A 166 -12.01 2.31 9.93
CA GLU A 166 -10.63 1.94 9.61
C GLU A 166 -9.60 2.71 10.45
N ALA A 167 -9.88 3.97 10.80
CA ALA A 167 -8.97 4.78 11.62
C ALA A 167 -8.70 4.15 12.99
N ASP A 168 -9.73 3.60 13.64
CA ASP A 168 -9.61 2.95 14.95
C ASP A 168 -8.70 1.70 14.87
N VAL A 169 -8.77 0.96 13.76
CA VAL A 169 -7.88 -0.18 13.51
C VAL A 169 -6.42 0.29 13.43
N LEU A 170 -6.15 1.36 12.68
CA LEU A 170 -4.80 1.91 12.53
C LEU A 170 -4.26 2.43 13.87
N THR A 171 -5.07 3.18 14.63
CA THR A 171 -4.70 3.65 15.97
C THR A 171 -4.46 2.48 16.93
N GLY A 172 -5.26 1.41 16.85
CA GLY A 172 -5.06 0.17 17.62
C GLY A 172 -3.72 -0.53 17.32
N LEU A 173 -3.18 -0.36 16.11
CA LEU A 173 -1.83 -0.82 15.73
C LEU A 173 -0.72 0.12 16.24
N GLY A 174 -1.08 1.24 16.86
CA GLY A 174 -0.17 2.30 17.31
C GLY A 174 0.32 3.17 16.16
N TRP A 175 -0.43 3.22 15.06
CA TRP A 175 -0.14 4.12 13.95
C TRP A 175 -0.73 5.50 14.23
N SER A 176 -0.17 6.54 13.61
CA SER A 176 -0.69 7.91 13.73
C SER A 176 -1.94 8.12 12.88
N ASP A 177 -2.63 9.23 13.08
CA ASP A 177 -3.78 9.59 12.25
C ASP A 177 -3.40 9.66 10.77
N PRO A 178 -4.22 9.11 9.86
CA PRO A 178 -3.91 9.12 8.44
C PRO A 178 -3.72 10.52 7.86
N GLN A 179 -2.58 10.72 7.22
CA GLN A 179 -2.25 11.94 6.50
C GLN A 179 -2.68 11.83 5.04
N LYS A 180 -3.53 12.75 4.62
CA LYS A 180 -4.01 12.91 3.24
C LYS A 180 -3.17 13.94 2.47
N GLY A 181 -3.25 13.92 1.14
CA GLY A 181 -2.66 14.92 0.26
C GLY A 181 -1.12 14.96 0.26
N GLN A 182 -0.48 13.85 0.62
CA GLN A 182 0.99 13.75 0.72
C GLN A 182 1.66 13.39 -0.61
N GLY A 183 0.89 13.04 -1.63
CA GLY A 183 1.40 12.71 -2.94
C GLY A 183 1.68 13.92 -3.83
N ASP A 184 2.39 13.66 -4.92
CA ASP A 184 2.88 14.69 -5.83
C ASP A 184 1.84 15.12 -6.88
N PHE A 185 0.72 14.40 -7.00
CA PHE A 185 -0.34 14.78 -7.93
C PHE A 185 -1.12 15.99 -7.41
N LYS A 186 -1.20 17.02 -8.25
CA LYS A 186 -2.01 18.23 -8.04
C LYS A 186 -2.99 18.35 -9.20
N ASP A 187 -4.28 18.26 -8.93
CA ASP A 187 -5.30 18.54 -9.95
C ASP A 187 -5.39 20.05 -10.20
N SER A 188 -5.30 20.45 -11.46
CA SER A 188 -5.40 21.85 -11.90
C SER A 188 -6.79 22.43 -11.68
N ALA A 189 -7.81 21.62 -11.38
CA ALA A 189 -9.17 22.07 -11.12
C ALA A 189 -9.34 22.87 -9.80
N THR A 190 -8.35 22.83 -8.90
CA THR A 190 -8.41 23.56 -7.60
C THR A 190 -7.66 24.89 -7.57
N ASP A 191 -6.92 25.26 -8.64
CA ASP A 191 -6.18 26.53 -8.72
C ASP A 191 -6.92 27.63 -9.52
N GLY A 192 -8.20 27.40 -9.86
CA GLY A 192 -9.00 28.25 -10.74
C GLY A 192 -9.82 29.37 -10.09
N SER A 193 -9.51 29.83 -8.88
CA SER A 193 -10.26 30.90 -8.20
C SER A 193 -9.36 31.91 -7.49
N SER A 194 -8.48 32.58 -8.24
CA SER A 194 -8.17 34.00 -7.99
C SER A 194 -7.40 34.59 -9.17
N THR A 195 -8.12 35.03 -10.20
CA THR A 195 -7.58 36.01 -11.14
C THR A 195 -8.51 37.22 -11.28
N SER A 196 -7.90 38.37 -11.00
CA SER A 196 -8.26 39.74 -11.35
C SER A 196 -9.25 40.51 -10.46
N SER A 197 -8.70 41.47 -9.73
CA SER A 197 -8.98 42.87 -10.06
C SER A 197 -7.75 43.73 -9.70
N SER A 198 -6.95 44.02 -10.72
CA SER A 198 -6.16 45.25 -10.73
C SER A 198 -7.10 46.38 -11.14
N VAL A 199 -7.33 47.35 -10.26
CA VAL A 199 -7.71 48.70 -10.70
C VAL A 199 -6.78 49.67 -10.01
N HIS A 200 -5.71 50.00 -10.72
CA HIS A 200 -5.01 51.26 -10.57
C HIS A 200 -5.55 52.19 -11.65
N SER A 201 -6.27 53.23 -11.21
CA SER A 201 -6.35 54.57 -11.83
C SER A 201 -7.19 55.45 -10.93
#